data_AF-A0A2V7Z8V0-F1
#
_entry.id   AF-A0A2V7Z8V0-F1
#
_cell.length_a   1.000
_cell.length_b   1.000
_cell.length_c   1.000
_cell.angle_alpha   90.00
_cell.angle_beta   90.00
_cell.angle_gamma   90.00
#
_symmetry.space_group_name_H-M   'P 1'
#
loop_
_entity.id
_entity.type
_entity.pdbx_description
1 polymer ?
#
loop_
_entity_poly.entity_id
_entity_poly.type
_entity_poly.pdbx_seq_one_letter_code
_entity_poly.pdbx_strand_id
1 'polypeptide(L)'
;MPDLTRKSFAEILAHWERLLAGAEANRDDLPALEPYRAQLAAALADTRKVYERRASRQAEACQATQELRALILLGCELTARLESGVRLLYGRRSPKLVEFGMKTLLRRAKPKAGRRCGVEGCPLEATATAK
;
A
#
# COMPACT_ATOMS: atom_id res chain seq x y z
N MET A 1 -24.19 18.07 -5.60
CA MET A 1 -23.67 17.12 -4.58
C MET A 1 -23.06 17.94 -3.45
N PRO A 2 -23.42 17.73 -2.18
CA PRO A 2 -22.83 18.47 -1.08
C PRO A 2 -21.35 18.11 -0.92
N ASP A 3 -20.54 19.14 -0.74
CA ASP A 3 -19.09 19.09 -0.74
C ASP A 3 -18.57 18.50 0.59
N LEU A 4 -18.15 17.24 0.58
CA LEU A 4 -17.60 16.51 1.73
C LEU A 4 -16.14 16.89 2.05
N THR A 5 -15.56 17.84 1.31
CA THR A 5 -14.10 18.05 1.27
C THR A 5 -13.49 18.72 2.49
N ARG A 6 -14.30 19.24 3.44
CA ARG A 6 -13.76 19.93 4.64
C ARG A 6 -14.30 19.45 5.99
N LYS A 7 -15.39 18.69 6.03
CA LYS A 7 -16.03 18.26 7.29
C LYS A 7 -15.68 16.82 7.59
N SER A 8 -15.33 16.53 8.84
CA SER A 8 -15.08 15.15 9.25
C SER A 8 -16.37 14.32 9.20
N PHE A 9 -16.25 13.02 8.97
CA PHE A 9 -17.42 12.12 8.94
C PHE A 9 -18.24 12.20 10.24
N ALA A 10 -17.55 12.33 11.39
CA ALA A 10 -18.19 12.50 12.69
C ALA A 10 -18.98 13.81 12.78
N GLU A 11 -18.44 14.91 12.25
CA GLU A 11 -19.16 16.20 12.20
C GLU A 11 -20.44 16.13 11.35
N ILE A 12 -20.40 15.39 10.24
CA ILE A 12 -21.56 15.22 9.36
C ILE A 12 -22.66 14.42 10.07
N LEU A 13 -22.31 13.30 10.71
CA LEU A 13 -23.28 12.52 11.49
C LEU A 13 -23.85 13.33 12.65
N ALA A 14 -23.00 14.00 13.43
CA ALA A 14 -23.45 14.84 14.54
C ALA A 14 -24.35 16.00 14.09
N HIS A 15 -24.18 16.49 12.86
CA HIS A 15 -25.06 17.49 12.28
C HIS A 15 -26.44 16.90 11.94
N TRP A 16 -26.49 15.72 11.31
CA TRP A 16 -27.73 15.03 10.98
C TRP A 16 -28.52 14.63 12.23
N GLU A 17 -27.84 14.16 13.27
CA GLU A 17 -28.46 13.83 14.56
C GLU A 17 -29.11 15.05 15.21
N ARG A 18 -28.39 16.19 15.25
CA ARG A 18 -28.93 17.45 15.76
C ARG A 18 -30.13 17.93 14.95
N LEU A 19 -30.08 17.80 13.62
CA LEU A 19 -31.19 18.19 12.75
C LEU A 19 -32.43 17.32 12.98
N LEU A 20 -32.25 16.00 13.12
CA LEU A 20 -33.34 15.07 13.44
C LEU A 20 -33.95 15.34 14.81
N ALA A 21 -33.12 15.59 15.83
CA ALA A 21 -33.58 15.92 17.17
C ALA A 21 -34.37 17.24 17.20
N GLY A 22 -33.90 18.26 16.47
CA GLY A 22 -34.62 19.52 16.31
C GLY A 22 -35.95 19.35 15.56
N ALA A 23 -35.97 18.56 14.49
CA ALA A 23 -37.18 18.27 13.74
C ALA A 23 -38.19 17.44 14.56
N GLU A 24 -37.72 16.58 15.45
CA GLU A 24 -38.57 15.82 16.37
C GLU A 24 -39.20 16.71 17.45
N ALA A 25 -38.44 17.64 18.00
CA ALA A 25 -38.93 18.58 19.01
C ALA A 25 -39.98 19.56 18.46
N ASN A 26 -39.94 19.87 17.16
CA ASN A 26 -40.87 20.79 16.48
C ASN A 26 -41.78 20.06 15.48
N ARG A 27 -42.11 18.80 15.78
CA ARG A 27 -42.86 17.90 14.87
C ARG A 27 -44.22 18.47 14.48
N ASP A 28 -44.91 19.09 15.43
CA ASP A 28 -46.26 19.61 15.24
C ASP A 28 -46.29 20.84 14.33
N ASP A 29 -45.19 21.61 14.27
CA ASP A 29 -45.03 22.78 13.41
C ASP A 29 -44.60 22.40 11.98
N LEU A 30 -44.06 21.20 11.78
CA LEU A 30 -43.43 20.77 10.53
C LEU A 30 -44.00 19.45 9.96
N PRO A 31 -45.32 19.26 9.87
CA PRO A 31 -45.92 18.01 9.40
C PRO A 31 -45.54 17.67 7.95
N ALA A 32 -45.30 18.68 7.11
CA ALA A 32 -44.88 18.50 5.72
C ALA A 32 -43.44 17.93 5.57
N LEU A 33 -42.62 18.01 6.63
CA LEU A 33 -41.22 17.57 6.60
C LEU A 33 -40.99 16.17 7.21
N GLU A 34 -42.02 15.56 7.81
CA GLU A 34 -41.97 14.18 8.31
C GLU A 34 -41.43 13.15 7.30
N PRO A 35 -41.81 13.13 6.01
CA PRO A 35 -41.23 12.18 5.07
C PRO A 35 -39.71 12.35 4.91
N TYR A 36 -39.21 13.59 4.93
CA TYR A 36 -37.77 13.87 4.83
C TYR A 36 -37.04 13.51 6.12
N ARG A 37 -37.68 13.72 7.28
CA ARG A 37 -37.16 13.29 8.58
C ARG A 37 -37.00 11.76 8.62
N ALA A 38 -38.01 11.02 8.18
CA ALA A 38 -37.96 9.55 8.12
C ALA A 38 -36.85 9.06 7.17
N GLN A 39 -36.70 9.69 6.00
CA GLN A 39 -35.63 9.37 5.06
C GLN A 39 -34.23 9.66 5.64
N LEU A 40 -34.05 10.79 6.32
CA LEU A 40 -32.78 11.14 6.95
C LEU A 40 -32.43 10.19 8.10
N ALA A 41 -33.41 9.78 8.90
CA ALA A 41 -33.21 8.79 9.96
C ALA A 41 -32.78 7.42 9.40
N ALA A 42 -33.40 6.98 8.30
CA ALA A 42 -33.00 5.76 7.61
C ALA A 42 -31.57 5.87 7.04
N ALA A 43 -31.26 6.98 6.36
CA ALA A 43 -29.93 7.22 5.80
C ALA A 43 -28.85 7.24 6.89
N LEU A 44 -29.14 7.81 8.06
CA LEU A 44 -28.23 7.80 9.21
C LEU A 44 -27.97 6.39 9.73
N ALA A 45 -29.02 5.59 9.89
CA ALA A 45 -28.90 4.20 10.33
C ALA A 45 -28.08 3.35 9.34
N ASP A 46 -28.33 3.50 8.05
CA ASP A 46 -27.59 2.77 7.01
C ASP A 46 -26.13 3.23 6.91
N THR A 47 -25.88 4.53 7.05
CA THR A 47 -24.52 5.07 7.08
C THR A 47 -23.70 4.48 8.23
N ARG A 48 -24.28 4.36 9.44
CA ARG A 48 -23.62 3.71 10.59
C ARG A 48 -23.31 2.24 10.33
N LYS A 49 -24.27 1.47 9.80
CA LYS A 49 -24.06 0.06 9.44
C LYS A 49 -22.93 -0.11 8.43
N VAL A 50 -22.87 0.74 7.40
CA VAL A 50 -21.82 0.69 6.39
C VAL A 50 -20.47 1.07 6.99
N TYR A 51 -20.44 2.07 7.88
CA TYR A 51 -19.22 2.48 8.57
C TYR A 51 -18.64 1.37 9.45
N GLU A 52 -19.47 0.68 10.24
CA GLU A 52 -19.06 -0.46 11.06
C GLU A 52 -18.50 -1.60 10.21
N ARG A 53 -19.17 -1.94 9.09
CA ARG A 53 -18.67 -2.94 8.13
C ARG A 53 -17.35 -2.52 7.49
N ARG A 54 -17.15 -1.23 7.23
CA ARG A 54 -15.88 -0.72 6.72
C ARG A 54 -14.77 -0.87 7.76
N ALA A 55 -15.06 -0.55 9.02
CA ALA A 55 -14.10 -0.69 10.11
C ALA A 55 -13.70 -2.15 10.33
N SER A 56 -14.65 -3.10 10.30
CA SER A 56 -14.35 -4.52 10.45
C SER A 56 -13.45 -5.04 9.33
N ARG A 57 -13.79 -4.73 8.06
CA ARG A 57 -12.99 -5.11 6.90
C ARG A 57 -11.60 -4.48 6.90
N GLN A 58 -11.46 -3.28 7.45
CA GLN A 58 -10.16 -2.64 7.59
C GLN A 58 -9.27 -3.38 8.59
N ALA A 59 -9.84 -3.88 9.69
CA ALA A 59 -9.12 -4.72 10.63
C ALA A 59 -8.69 -6.05 9.99
N GLU A 60 -9.60 -6.72 9.27
CA GLU A 60 -9.32 -7.95 8.52
C GLU A 60 -8.21 -7.74 7.47
N ALA A 61 -8.27 -6.63 6.71
CA ALA A 61 -7.25 -6.31 5.71
C ALA A 61 -5.86 -6.07 6.35
N CYS A 62 -5.82 -5.44 7.53
CA CYS A 62 -4.58 -5.26 8.28
C CYS A 62 -3.99 -6.61 8.71
N GLN A 63 -4.82 -7.49 9.25
CA GLN A 63 -4.42 -8.85 9.65
C GLN A 63 -3.91 -9.65 8.45
N ALA A 64 -4.66 -9.70 7.35
CA ALA A 64 -4.27 -10.40 6.13
C ALA A 64 -2.93 -9.87 5.56
N THR A 65 -2.69 -8.56 5.67
CA THR A 65 -1.40 -7.97 5.24
C THR A 65 -0.24 -8.42 6.13
N GLN A 66 -0.46 -8.55 7.43
CA GLN A 66 0.55 -9.04 8.36
C GLN A 66 0.85 -10.53 8.11
N GLU A 67 -0.17 -11.35 7.91
CA GLU A 67 -0.04 -12.76 7.56
C GLU A 67 0.70 -12.94 6.25
N LEU A 68 0.35 -12.17 5.22
CA LEU A 68 1.04 -12.21 3.93
C LEU A 68 2.53 -11.89 4.08
N ARG A 69 2.88 -10.88 4.88
CA ARG A 69 4.28 -10.54 5.14
C ARG A 69 5.02 -11.69 5.85
N ALA A 70 4.39 -12.32 6.84
CA ALA A 70 4.97 -13.45 7.54
C ALA A 70 5.20 -14.65 6.60
N LEU A 71 4.23 -14.96 5.74
CA LEU A 71 4.34 -16.03 4.75
C LEU A 71 5.43 -15.75 3.70
N ILE A 72 5.55 -14.51 3.24
CA ILE A 72 6.62 -14.11 2.29
C ILE A 72 7.99 -14.29 2.94
N LEU A 73 8.17 -13.83 4.19
CA LEU A 73 9.44 -13.99 4.90
C LEU A 73 9.81 -15.47 5.07
N LEU A 74 8.86 -16.30 5.48
CA LEU A 74 9.05 -17.74 5.57
C LEU A 74 9.40 -18.36 4.22
N GLY A 75 8.73 -17.95 3.14
CA GLY A 75 9.04 -18.37 1.77
C GLY A 75 10.47 -18.00 1.35
N CYS A 76 10.92 -16.78 1.69
CA CYS A 76 12.29 -16.34 1.43
C CYS A 76 13.32 -17.17 2.21
N GLU A 77 13.08 -17.46 3.50
CA GLU A 77 13.97 -18.30 4.30
C GLU A 77 14.06 -19.72 3.75
N LEU A 78 12.93 -20.33 3.41
CA LEU A 78 12.90 -21.67 2.83
C LEU A 78 13.63 -21.70 1.49
N THR A 79 13.43 -20.69 0.65
CA THR A 79 14.14 -20.55 -0.63
C THR A 79 15.64 -20.47 -0.39
N ALA A 80 16.10 -19.62 0.54
CA ALA A 80 17.52 -19.48 0.86
C ALA A 80 18.15 -20.78 1.38
N ARG A 81 17.43 -21.55 2.20
CA ARG A 81 17.86 -22.88 2.67
C ARG A 81 17.95 -23.88 1.51
N LEU A 82 16.96 -23.88 0.63
CA LEU A 82 16.91 -24.77 -0.53
C LEU A 82 18.06 -24.45 -1.51
N GLU A 83 18.30 -23.17 -1.80
CA GLU A 83 19.46 -22.72 -2.58
C GLU A 83 20.79 -23.16 -1.97
N SER A 84 20.91 -23.07 -0.65
CA SER A 84 22.13 -23.46 0.06
C SER A 84 22.36 -24.98 -0.02
N GLY A 85 21.30 -25.78 0.14
CA GLY A 85 21.34 -27.23 -0.02
C GLY A 85 21.70 -27.66 -1.44
N VAL A 86 21.09 -27.04 -2.46
CA VAL A 86 21.40 -27.31 -3.87
C VAL A 86 22.87 -26.96 -4.18
N ARG A 87 23.37 -25.83 -3.68
CA ARG A 87 24.79 -25.45 -3.82
C ARG A 87 25.74 -26.41 -3.11
N LEU A 88 25.34 -26.99 -1.99
CA LEU A 88 26.14 -27.98 -1.26
C LEU A 88 26.23 -29.31 -2.03
N LEU A 89 25.11 -29.80 -2.56
CA LEU A 89 25.03 -31.09 -3.24
C LEU A 89 25.71 -31.08 -4.62
N TYR A 90 25.43 -30.06 -5.45
CA TYR A 90 25.99 -30.00 -6.80
C TYR A 90 27.33 -29.25 -6.88
N GLY A 91 27.67 -28.48 -5.84
CA GLY A 91 28.86 -27.64 -5.82
C GLY A 91 28.69 -26.30 -6.55
N ARG A 92 29.38 -25.27 -6.07
CA ARG A 92 29.24 -23.84 -6.45
C ARG A 92 29.48 -23.51 -7.94
N ARG A 93 30.08 -24.42 -8.71
CA ARG A 93 30.45 -24.24 -10.12
C ARG A 93 29.70 -25.18 -11.08
N SER A 94 28.76 -25.97 -10.59
CA SER A 94 28.04 -26.92 -11.44
C SER A 94 27.08 -26.19 -12.39
N PRO A 95 27.02 -26.58 -13.67
CA PRO A 95 26.08 -26.00 -14.63
C PRO A 95 24.62 -26.32 -14.28
N LYS A 96 24.38 -27.39 -13.50
CA LYS A 96 23.06 -27.79 -13.02
C LYS A 96 22.38 -26.74 -12.14
N LEU A 97 23.12 -25.81 -11.53
CA LEU A 97 22.55 -24.69 -10.77
C LEU A 97 21.72 -23.72 -11.64
N VAL A 98 21.98 -23.65 -12.95
CA VAL A 98 21.22 -22.79 -13.88
C VAL A 98 19.79 -23.28 -14.08
N GLU A 99 19.56 -24.60 -14.03
CA GLU A 99 18.23 -25.21 -14.12
C GLU A 99 17.33 -24.81 -12.94
N PHE A 100 17.92 -24.52 -11.79
CA PHE A 100 17.23 -24.02 -10.60
C PHE A 100 17.14 -22.48 -10.55
N GLY A 101 17.46 -21.78 -11.65
CA GLY A 101 17.47 -20.32 -11.73
C GLY A 101 18.59 -19.65 -10.92
N MET A 102 19.56 -20.41 -10.39
CA MET A 102 20.63 -19.89 -9.54
C MET A 102 21.84 -19.46 -10.38
N LYS A 103 22.44 -18.31 -10.03
CA LYS A 103 23.67 -17.83 -10.68
C LYS A 103 24.86 -18.71 -10.28
N THR A 104 25.44 -19.42 -11.25
CA THR A 104 26.71 -20.15 -11.10
C THR A 104 27.91 -19.21 -11.04
N LEU A 105 28.90 -19.51 -10.19
CA LEU A 105 30.22 -18.86 -10.22
C LEU A 105 31.11 -19.45 -11.34
N LEU A 106 30.54 -19.65 -12.52
CA LEU A 106 31.35 -19.90 -13.71
C LEU A 106 32.24 -18.67 -13.91
N ARG A 107 33.55 -18.89 -14.09
CA ARG A 107 34.48 -17.81 -14.43
C ARG A 107 33.98 -17.21 -15.74
N ARG A 108 33.34 -16.03 -15.69
CA ARG A 108 32.99 -15.25 -16.88
C ARG A 108 34.21 -15.27 -17.79
N ALA A 109 34.06 -15.82 -19.00
CA ALA A 109 35.03 -15.53 -20.06
C ALA A 109 35.12 -14.01 -20.17
N LYS A 110 36.33 -13.45 -20.09
CA LYS A 110 36.55 -12.00 -20.11
C LYS A 110 35.85 -11.43 -21.35
N PRO A 111 34.88 -10.50 -21.23
CA PRO A 111 34.46 -9.74 -22.39
C PRO A 111 35.68 -8.93 -22.87
N LYS A 112 36.02 -9.07 -24.15
CA LYS A 112 37.10 -8.31 -24.78
C LYS A 112 36.84 -6.81 -24.59
N ALA A 113 37.92 -6.09 -24.34
CA ALA A 113 37.95 -4.68 -24.00
C ALA A 113 37.15 -3.80 -24.97
N GLY A 114 36.46 -2.81 -24.40
CA GLY A 114 35.82 -1.71 -25.11
C GLY A 114 35.41 -0.62 -24.12
N ARG A 115 36.39 -0.03 -23.42
CA ARG A 115 36.16 1.21 -22.66
C ARG A 115 35.78 2.32 -23.65
N ARG A 116 34.60 2.91 -23.50
CA ARG A 116 34.41 4.34 -23.78
C ARG A 116 33.69 4.96 -22.59
N CYS A 117 34.41 5.88 -21.95
CA CYS A 117 33.89 6.79 -20.94
C CYS A 117 32.95 7.76 -21.67
N GLY A 118 31.68 7.81 -21.27
CA GLY A 118 30.73 8.79 -21.77
C GLY A 118 30.41 9.77 -20.65
N VAL A 119 31.19 10.84 -20.56
CA VAL A 119 30.76 12.07 -19.88
C VAL A 119 31.14 13.22 -20.81
N GLU A 120 30.18 13.69 -21.59
CA GLU A 120 30.22 15.06 -22.09
C GLU A 120 29.86 15.99 -20.92
N GLY A 121 30.72 16.97 -20.64
CA GLY A 121 30.49 17.98 -19.61
C GLY A 121 31.10 17.66 -18.25
N CYS A 122 32.44 17.60 -18.17
CA CYS A 122 33.18 17.71 -16.91
C CYS A 122 33.79 19.13 -16.85
N PRO A 123 33.24 20.08 -16.06
CA PRO A 123 33.78 21.43 -15.99
C PRO A 123 34.66 21.59 -14.74
N LEU A 124 35.91 21.14 -14.80
CA LEU A 124 36.92 21.48 -13.78
C LEU A 124 38.30 21.61 -14.43
N GLU A 125 38.45 22.62 -15.29
CA GLU A 125 39.76 23.14 -15.71
C GLU A 125 39.73 24.67 -15.55
N ALA A 126 39.85 25.12 -14.31
CA ALA A 126 40.22 26.49 -13.99
C ALA A 126 40.91 26.50 -12.62
N THR A 127 42.23 26.34 -12.63
CA THR A 127 43.23 27.09 -11.83
C THR A 127 44.52 26.28 -11.64
N ALA A 128 45.46 26.44 -12.56
CA ALA A 128 46.92 26.39 -12.36
C ALA A 128 47.53 26.79 -13.71
N THR A 129 48.41 27.78 -13.87
CA THR A 129 49.69 27.94 -13.16
C THR A 129 50.26 29.34 -13.48
N ALA A 130 51.09 29.86 -12.56
CA ALA A 130 51.87 31.08 -12.66
C ALA A 130 52.98 31.03 -13.75
N LYS A 131 53.33 32.18 -14.33
CA LYS A 131 54.61 32.91 -14.13
C LYS A 131 54.66 34.18 -14.99
#